data_AF-A0A7S0FN21-F1
#
_entry.id   AF-A0A7S0FN21-F1
#
_cell.length_a   1.000
_cell.length_b   1.000
_cell.length_c   1.000
_cell.angle_alpha   90.00
_cell.angle_beta   90.00
_cell.angle_gamma   90.00
#
_symmetry.space_group_name_H-M   'P 1'
#
loop_
_entity.id
_entity.type
_entity.pdbx_description
1 polymer ?
#
loop_
_entity_poly.entity_id
_entity_poly.type
_entity_poly.pdbx_seq_one_letter_code
_entity_poly.pdbx_strand_id
1 'polypeptide(L)'
;TLICHCETERNELLSKLHALSEPPGGKPRHRALLQNDTLFKRELEDKVPEGALLTAFVLMEEGLEMFMLSESQVYECAVNFDQWLPPREEVDDATDGNPFDTKEDATAHTGGADGAGGKGVAKGAAKAAAKGQGSSGGGSDADRIAARRLKARMASGSTAGADSDHKAAEQLITFLNAPRPLELLEKVTFYTERQPRMALFFAGDVVTMDFLDDMTRESWRRCLRAQLSRPEEGAPMWSRSYNAVP
;
A
#
# COMPACT_ATOMS: atom_id res chain seq x y z
N THR A 1 16.26 -3.48 1.84
CA THR A 1 14.86 -3.74 1.48
C THR A 1 14.58 -5.22 1.60
N LEU A 2 13.45 -5.61 2.19
CA LEU A 2 12.96 -6.99 2.17
C LEU A 2 11.80 -7.05 1.18
N ILE A 3 11.84 -7.97 0.23
CA ILE A 3 10.78 -8.16 -0.76
C ILE A 3 10.02 -9.43 -0.38
N CYS A 4 8.73 -9.29 -0.10
CA CYS A 4 7.85 -10.40 0.21
C CYS A 4 6.95 -10.68 -1.01
N HIS A 5 7.13 -11.84 -1.64
CA HIS A 5 6.32 -12.27 -2.78
C HIS A 5 4.97 -12.88 -2.38
N CYS A 6 4.88 -13.44 -1.16
CA CYS A 6 3.64 -13.95 -0.60
C CYS A 6 2.95 -12.90 0.27
N GLU A 7 1.78 -12.43 -0.15
CA GLU A 7 1.01 -11.42 0.59
C GLU A 7 0.61 -11.89 2.00
N THR A 8 0.21 -13.15 2.16
CA THR A 8 -0.18 -13.70 3.48
C THR A 8 0.99 -13.65 4.45
N GLU A 9 2.17 -14.10 4.01
CA GLU A 9 3.39 -14.09 4.81
C GLU A 9 3.87 -12.66 5.10
N ARG A 10 3.77 -11.76 4.12
CA ARG A 10 4.02 -10.33 4.30
C ARG A 10 3.13 -9.78 5.41
N ASN A 11 1.83 -10.04 5.35
CA ASN A 11 0.87 -9.52 6.31
C ASN A 11 1.11 -10.11 7.71
N GLU A 12 1.45 -11.39 7.80
CA GLU A 12 1.83 -12.03 9.07
C GLU A 12 3.11 -11.43 9.65
N LEU A 13 4.15 -11.26 8.82
CA LEU A 13 5.42 -10.64 9.22
C LEU A 13 5.21 -9.20 9.69
N LEU A 14 4.50 -8.38 8.92
CA LEU A 14 4.16 -7.00 9.27
C LEU A 14 3.35 -6.93 10.57
N SER A 15 2.39 -7.84 10.77
CA SER A 15 1.61 -7.92 12.01
C SER A 15 2.50 -8.25 13.21
N LYS A 16 3.43 -9.20 13.08
CA LYS A 16 4.39 -9.55 14.13
C LYS A 16 5.33 -8.39 14.44
N LEU A 17 5.92 -7.76 13.43
CA LEU A 17 6.80 -6.60 13.60
C LEU A 17 6.06 -5.41 14.23
N HIS A 18 4.82 -5.18 13.82
CA HIS A 18 3.95 -4.16 14.42
C HIS A 18 3.69 -4.45 15.91
N ALA A 19 3.37 -5.69 16.28
CA ALA A 19 3.18 -6.07 17.69
C ALA A 19 4.47 -5.90 18.51
N LEU A 20 5.62 -6.33 17.97
CA LEU A 20 6.93 -6.21 18.63
C LEU A 20 7.43 -4.77 18.76
N SER A 21 6.87 -3.84 18.00
CA SER A 21 7.23 -2.43 18.08
C SER A 21 6.70 -1.73 19.34
N GLU A 22 5.82 -2.37 20.11
CA GLU A 22 5.29 -1.85 21.38
C GLU A 22 6.44 -1.66 22.39
N PRO A 23 6.69 -0.43 22.87
CA PRO A 23 7.74 -0.20 23.86
C PRO A 23 7.40 -0.87 25.21
N PRO A 24 8.39 -1.17 26.06
CA PRO A 24 8.14 -1.68 27.41
C PRO A 24 7.20 -0.75 28.21
N GLY A 25 6.18 -1.32 28.84
CA GLY A 25 5.12 -0.54 29.54
C GLY A 25 4.20 0.24 28.60
N GLY A 26 4.29 -0.02 27.29
CA GLY A 26 3.48 0.57 26.25
C GLY A 26 2.04 0.06 26.23
N LYS A 27 1.31 0.56 25.26
CA LYS A 27 -0.06 0.18 24.90
C LYS A 27 -0.09 0.00 23.38
N PRO A 28 -1.10 -0.65 22.80
CA PRO A 28 -1.19 -0.81 21.35
C PRO A 28 -1.04 0.49 20.55
N ARG A 29 -1.52 1.63 21.07
CA ARG A 29 -1.36 2.96 20.45
C ARG A 29 0.10 3.46 20.35
N HIS A 30 1.03 2.85 21.08
CA HIS A 30 2.47 3.19 21.05
C HIS A 30 3.26 2.33 20.05
N ARG A 31 2.60 1.38 19.37
CA ARG A 31 3.19 0.60 18.28
C ARG A 31 3.52 1.50 17.09
N ALA A 32 4.56 1.16 16.35
CA ALA A 32 4.91 1.82 15.10
C ALA A 32 3.79 1.58 14.08
N LEU A 33 3.33 2.63 13.40
CA LEU A 33 2.28 2.52 12.40
C LEU A 33 2.79 1.70 11.19
N LEU A 34 1.92 0.84 10.64
CA LEU A 34 2.16 0.22 9.35
C LEU A 34 1.91 1.28 8.28
N GLN A 35 2.92 1.57 7.48
CA GLN A 35 2.82 2.52 6.38
C GLN A 35 2.59 1.77 5.08
N ASN A 36 1.57 2.16 4.33
CA ASN A 36 1.34 1.68 2.98
C ASN A 36 2.19 2.51 2.02
N ASP A 37 2.74 1.87 1.00
CA ASP A 37 3.57 2.54 0.00
C ASP A 37 2.72 3.35 -0.98
N THR A 38 2.36 4.58 -0.59
CA THR A 38 1.53 5.48 -1.39
C THR A 38 2.26 6.00 -2.62
N LEU A 39 3.58 6.16 -2.55
CA LEU A 39 4.38 6.64 -3.68
C LEU A 39 4.45 5.59 -4.79
N PHE A 40 4.79 4.35 -4.43
CA PHE A 40 4.81 3.25 -5.39
C PHE A 40 3.42 3.00 -5.97
N LYS A 41 2.38 3.03 -5.14
CA LYS A 41 0.99 2.84 -5.61
C LYS A 41 0.57 3.94 -6.58
N ARG A 42 0.81 5.22 -6.26
CA ARG A 42 0.49 6.34 -7.15
C ARG A 42 1.22 6.23 -8.47
N GLU A 43 2.52 5.95 -8.43
CA GLU A 43 3.32 5.76 -9.63
C GLU A 43 2.79 4.62 -10.52
N LEU A 44 2.36 3.52 -9.88
CA LEU A 44 1.73 2.39 -10.57
C LEU A 44 0.42 2.80 -11.28
N GLU A 45 -0.45 3.54 -10.57
CA GLU A 45 -1.74 4.01 -11.07
C GLU A 45 -1.58 5.02 -12.22
N ASP A 46 -0.58 5.91 -12.11
CA ASP A 46 -0.27 6.89 -13.15
C ASP A 46 0.27 6.22 -14.43
N LYS A 47 1.04 5.16 -14.27
CA LYS A 47 1.69 4.43 -15.37
C LYS A 47 0.85 3.33 -15.99
N VAL A 48 -0.08 2.76 -15.23
CA VAL A 48 -0.97 1.67 -15.66
C VAL A 48 -2.42 2.15 -15.45
N PRO A 49 -2.98 2.92 -16.39
CA PRO A 49 -4.26 3.61 -16.21
C PRO A 49 -5.45 2.66 -16.05
N GLU A 50 -5.34 1.43 -16.58
CA GLU A 50 -6.36 0.37 -16.43
C GLU A 50 -6.32 -0.28 -15.03
N GLY A 51 -5.30 0.02 -14.24
CA GLY A 51 -4.98 -0.67 -13.00
C GLY A 51 -4.30 -2.02 -13.23
N ALA A 52 -3.39 -2.37 -12.32
CA ALA A 52 -2.80 -3.70 -12.28
C ALA A 52 -3.74 -4.66 -11.53
N LEU A 53 -4.17 -5.72 -12.20
CA LEU A 53 -4.93 -6.82 -11.59
C LEU A 53 -4.03 -7.71 -10.74
N LEU A 54 -2.79 -7.89 -11.19
CA LEU A 54 -1.81 -8.70 -10.51
C LEU A 54 -0.41 -8.17 -10.79
N THR A 55 0.44 -8.15 -9.77
CA THR A 55 1.86 -7.84 -9.88
C THR A 55 2.67 -9.00 -9.29
N ALA A 56 3.84 -9.26 -9.85
CA ALA A 56 4.82 -10.15 -9.22
C ALA A 56 6.23 -9.73 -9.56
N PHE A 57 7.12 -9.96 -8.60
CA PHE A 57 8.55 -9.94 -8.87
C PHE A 57 8.99 -11.31 -9.36
N VAL A 58 9.75 -11.33 -10.45
CA VAL A 58 10.30 -12.53 -11.07
C VAL A 58 11.81 -12.38 -11.19
N LEU A 59 12.51 -13.49 -11.11
CA LEU A 59 13.94 -13.54 -11.37
C LEU A 59 14.16 -13.60 -12.88
N MET A 60 15.04 -12.72 -13.36
CA MET A 60 15.51 -12.65 -14.72
C MET A 60 17.03 -12.84 -14.72
N GLU A 61 17.64 -13.04 -15.88
CA GLU A 61 19.09 -13.27 -15.97
C GLU A 61 19.90 -12.11 -15.37
N GLU A 62 19.42 -10.87 -15.54
CA GLU A 62 20.11 -9.65 -15.11
C GLU A 62 19.69 -9.17 -13.71
N GLY A 63 18.64 -9.75 -13.11
CA GLY A 63 18.18 -9.32 -11.80
C GLY A 63 16.71 -9.61 -11.49
N LEU A 64 16.15 -8.79 -10.61
CA LEU A 64 14.75 -8.89 -10.20
C LEU A 64 13.92 -7.87 -10.96
N GLU A 65 12.91 -8.34 -11.68
CA GLU A 65 11.99 -7.49 -12.43
C GLU A 65 10.57 -7.65 -11.91
N MET A 66 9.75 -6.62 -12.10
CA MET A 66 8.33 -6.67 -11.80
C MET A 66 7.54 -6.84 -13.08
N PHE A 67 6.71 -7.87 -13.13
CA PHE A 67 5.68 -8.02 -14.14
C PHE A 67 4.34 -7.56 -13.58
N MET A 68 3.54 -6.96 -14.44
CA MET A 68 2.17 -6.57 -14.12
C MET A 68 1.20 -7.05 -15.19
N LEU A 69 0.04 -7.52 -14.76
CA LEU A 69 -1.08 -7.91 -15.61
C LEU A 69 -2.21 -6.91 -15.40
N SER A 70 -2.62 -6.19 -16.46
CA SER A 70 -3.88 -5.45 -16.50
C SER A 70 -4.97 -6.29 -17.15
N GLU A 71 -6.13 -5.67 -17.44
CA GLU A 71 -7.21 -6.34 -18.15
C GLU A 71 -6.84 -6.67 -19.61
N SER A 72 -6.04 -5.81 -20.25
CA SER A 72 -5.73 -5.91 -21.69
C SER A 72 -4.24 -6.09 -22.00
N GLN A 73 -3.34 -5.87 -21.04
CA GLN A 73 -1.89 -5.80 -21.28
C GLN A 73 -1.04 -6.50 -20.22
N VAL A 74 0.17 -6.91 -20.63
CA VAL A 74 1.25 -7.32 -19.75
C VAL A 74 2.35 -6.28 -19.81
N TYR A 75 2.80 -5.84 -18.64
CA TYR A 75 3.87 -4.86 -18.47
C TYR A 75 5.08 -5.51 -17.82
N GLU A 76 6.25 -5.05 -18.22
CA GLU A 76 7.56 -5.48 -17.72
C GLU A 76 8.32 -4.26 -17.24
N CYS A 77 8.74 -4.28 -15.98
CA CYS A 77 9.26 -3.11 -15.30
C CYS A 77 10.45 -3.44 -14.40
N ALA A 78 11.44 -2.55 -14.40
CA ALA A 78 12.43 -2.49 -13.34
C ALA A 78 11.94 -1.55 -12.23
N VAL A 79 12.16 -1.96 -10.98
CA VAL A 79 11.91 -1.12 -9.81
C VAL A 79 13.23 -0.58 -9.30
N ASN A 80 13.37 0.75 -9.28
CA ASN A 80 14.55 1.43 -8.80
C ASN A 80 14.48 1.61 -7.28
N PHE A 81 14.94 0.61 -6.53
CA PHE A 81 14.92 0.62 -5.07
C PHE A 81 15.77 1.75 -4.44
N ASP A 82 16.71 2.34 -5.18
CA ASP A 82 17.51 3.48 -4.69
C ASP A 82 16.69 4.77 -4.66
N GLN A 83 15.61 4.85 -5.46
CA GLN A 83 14.66 5.96 -5.45
C GLN A 83 13.44 5.69 -4.55
N TRP A 84 13.41 4.53 -3.88
CA TRP A 84 12.34 4.19 -2.96
C TRP A 84 12.44 5.03 -1.69
N LEU A 85 11.43 5.88 -1.48
CA LEU A 85 11.31 6.73 -0.30
C LEU A 85 10.20 6.19 0.61
N PRO A 86 10.41 6.13 1.93
CA PRO A 86 9.34 5.82 2.86
C PRO A 86 8.16 6.79 2.69
N PRO A 87 6.91 6.32 2.77
CA PRO A 87 5.73 7.17 2.71
C PRO A 87 5.82 8.26 3.77
N ARG A 88 5.59 9.51 3.36
CA ARG A 88 5.38 10.60 4.29
C ARG A 88 3.99 10.38 4.91
N GLU A 89 3.87 10.58 6.22
CA GLU A 89 2.55 10.78 6.80
C GLU A 89 2.06 12.07 6.15
N GLU A 90 1.11 11.96 5.20
CA GLU A 90 0.29 13.09 4.83
C GLU A 90 -0.33 13.54 6.14
N VAL A 91 0.23 14.62 6.70
CA VAL A 91 -0.42 15.31 7.79
C VAL A 91 -1.67 15.80 7.10
N ASP A 92 -2.77 15.08 7.25
CA ASP A 92 -4.07 15.50 6.74
C ASP A 92 -4.18 16.95 7.19
N ASP A 93 -4.03 17.88 6.25
CA ASP A 93 -4.10 19.31 6.49
C ASP A 93 -5.58 19.71 6.71
N ALA A 94 -6.36 18.78 7.27
CA ALA A 94 -7.62 18.93 7.95
C ALA A 94 -7.40 19.73 9.24
N THR A 95 -6.90 20.95 9.05
CA THR A 95 -7.21 22.06 9.92
C THR A 95 -8.73 22.20 9.94
N ASP A 96 -9.30 22.16 11.15
CA ASP A 96 -10.70 22.44 11.52
C ASP A 96 -11.76 21.33 11.52
N GLY A 97 -11.38 20.09 11.83
CA GLY A 97 -12.33 19.04 12.25
C GLY A 97 -12.03 18.50 13.63
N ASN A 98 -12.29 19.27 14.71
CA ASN A 98 -12.14 18.82 16.10
C ASN A 98 -12.88 17.47 16.31
N PRO A 99 -12.18 16.32 16.42
CA PRO A 99 -12.83 15.01 16.46
C PRO A 99 -13.35 14.66 17.86
N PHE A 100 -13.30 15.61 18.80
CA PHE A 100 -13.62 15.42 20.22
C PHE A 100 -14.89 16.16 20.67
N ASP A 101 -15.84 16.37 19.76
CA ASP A 101 -17.21 16.77 20.10
C ASP A 101 -18.20 15.68 19.67
N THR A 102 -17.89 14.43 20.01
CA THR A 102 -18.91 13.37 20.03
C THR A 102 -19.75 13.57 21.28
N LYS A 103 -20.76 14.45 21.20
CA LYS A 103 -21.85 14.42 22.17
C LYS A 103 -22.52 13.06 22.06
N GLU A 104 -22.35 12.23 23.09
CA GLU A 104 -23.14 11.05 23.35
C GLU A 104 -24.62 11.49 23.42
N ASP A 105 -25.35 11.27 22.34
CA ASP A 105 -26.79 11.48 22.30
C ASP A 105 -27.46 10.30 23.02
N ALA A 106 -27.64 10.47 24.33
CA ALA A 106 -28.42 9.58 25.17
C ALA A 106 -29.90 9.72 24.81
N THR A 107 -30.41 8.84 23.94
CA THR A 107 -31.85 8.60 23.83
C THR A 107 -32.36 7.97 25.12
N ALA A 108 -33.04 8.77 25.95
CA ALA A 108 -33.87 8.29 27.04
C ALA A 108 -35.33 8.73 26.84
N HIS A 109 -36.22 7.75 26.63
CA HIS A 109 -37.63 7.91 26.95
C HIS A 109 -37.79 8.01 28.47
N THR A 110 -38.35 9.10 28.99
CA THR A 110 -39.56 9.14 29.84
C THR A 110 -39.79 10.54 30.45
N GLY A 111 -40.98 11.08 30.22
CA GLY A 111 -41.84 11.75 31.20
C GLY A 111 -41.36 12.98 31.97
N GLY A 112 -41.97 14.14 31.65
CA GLY A 112 -42.80 14.83 32.65
C GLY A 112 -42.27 16.10 33.33
N ALA A 113 -43.12 17.12 33.24
CA ALA A 113 -43.38 18.22 34.18
C ALA A 113 -42.66 19.57 34.01
N ASP A 114 -43.53 20.59 33.98
CA ASP A 114 -43.33 22.02 33.87
C ASP A 114 -42.41 22.64 34.95
N GLY A 115 -41.71 23.70 34.57
CA GLY A 115 -40.97 24.55 35.51
C GLY A 115 -40.40 25.80 34.85
N ALA A 116 -41.05 26.93 35.11
CA ALA A 116 -40.76 28.23 34.56
C ALA A 116 -39.48 28.90 35.12
N GLY A 117 -38.86 29.74 34.28
CA GLY A 117 -38.26 31.01 34.70
C GLY A 117 -36.74 31.03 34.89
N GLY A 118 -36.08 32.01 34.26
CA GLY A 118 -34.72 32.43 34.66
C GLY A 118 -33.89 33.09 33.58
N LYS A 119 -34.12 34.38 33.32
CA LYS A 119 -33.14 35.28 32.68
C LYS A 119 -31.94 35.48 33.62
N GLY A 120 -30.72 35.43 33.10
CA GLY A 120 -29.52 35.78 33.87
C GLY A 120 -28.32 36.10 32.97
N VAL A 121 -28.15 37.38 32.67
CA VAL A 121 -26.94 37.99 32.08
C VAL A 121 -25.85 38.02 33.16
N ALA A 122 -24.63 37.57 32.87
CA ALA A 122 -23.44 38.00 33.61
C ALA A 122 -22.18 37.94 32.75
N LYS A 123 -21.74 39.13 32.35
CA LYS A 123 -20.47 39.47 31.71
C LYS A 123 -19.43 39.60 32.83
N GLY A 124 -18.42 38.73 32.86
CA GLY A 124 -17.37 38.75 33.88
C GLY A 124 -16.00 38.53 33.26
N ALA A 125 -15.28 39.63 33.03
CA ALA A 125 -13.87 39.63 32.70
C ALA A 125 -13.06 39.33 33.97
N ALA A 126 -12.22 38.30 33.93
CA ALA A 126 -11.16 38.09 34.92
C ALA A 126 -9.90 37.61 34.21
N LYS A 127 -9.01 38.58 33.94
CA LYS A 127 -7.57 38.34 33.79
C LYS A 127 -7.08 37.64 35.05
N ALA A 128 -6.65 36.39 34.92
CA ALA A 128 -5.80 35.73 35.91
C ALA A 128 -4.49 35.35 35.24
N ALA A 129 -3.42 35.78 35.90
CA ALA A 129 -2.06 35.76 35.43
C ALA A 129 -1.56 34.35 35.10
N ALA A 130 -0.97 34.25 33.93
CA ALA A 130 -0.03 33.22 33.55
C ALA A 130 1.15 33.21 34.54
N LYS A 131 1.20 32.17 35.38
CA LYS A 131 2.46 31.57 35.82
C LYS A 131 2.18 30.11 36.10
N GLY A 132 1.90 29.39 35.01
CA GLY A 132 1.88 27.93 34.99
C GLY A 132 3.27 27.43 35.34
N GLN A 133 3.43 27.13 36.63
CA GLN A 133 4.50 26.29 37.15
C GLN A 133 4.47 25.03 36.30
N GLY A 134 5.50 24.86 35.46
CA GLY A 134 5.61 23.77 34.51
C GLY A 134 5.51 22.46 35.27
N SER A 135 4.31 21.88 35.32
CA SER A 135 4.14 20.45 35.55
C SER A 135 4.89 19.83 34.40
N SER A 136 6.12 19.43 34.68
CA SER A 136 6.89 18.48 33.92
C SER A 136 6.07 17.20 33.89
N GLY A 137 5.04 17.19 33.04
CA GLY A 137 4.15 16.07 32.83
C GLY A 137 5.03 14.91 32.45
N GLY A 138 5.27 14.03 33.43
CA GLY A 138 6.03 12.81 33.26
C GLY A 138 5.24 11.88 32.37
N GLY A 139 5.28 12.14 31.06
CA GLY A 139 4.84 11.17 30.07
C GLY A 139 5.60 9.87 30.33
N SER A 140 4.90 8.75 30.17
CA SER A 140 5.53 7.44 30.34
C SER A 140 6.72 7.31 29.39
N ASP A 141 7.69 6.45 29.72
CA ASP A 141 8.80 6.21 28.80
C ASP A 141 8.32 5.72 27.43
N ALA A 142 7.19 5.01 27.38
CA ALA A 142 6.51 4.64 26.14
C ALA A 142 6.06 5.87 25.33
N ASP A 143 5.47 6.89 25.98
CA ASP A 143 5.07 8.14 25.32
C ASP A 143 6.32 8.88 24.78
N ARG A 144 7.42 8.88 25.54
CA ARG A 144 8.69 9.49 25.11
C ARG A 144 9.31 8.77 23.91
N ILE A 145 9.24 7.44 23.88
CA ILE A 145 9.70 6.63 22.73
C ILE A 145 8.82 6.90 21.51
N ALA A 146 7.50 6.90 21.66
CA ALA A 146 6.56 7.20 20.58
C ALA A 146 6.80 8.61 20.02
N ALA A 147 6.97 9.62 20.89
CA ALA A 147 7.28 10.99 20.49
C ALA A 147 8.64 11.10 19.78
N ARG A 148 9.67 10.36 20.22
CA ARG A 148 10.97 10.30 19.53
C ARG A 148 10.85 9.67 18.13
N ARG A 149 10.07 8.61 17.98
CA ARG A 149 9.81 7.97 16.67
C ARG A 149 9.07 8.92 15.73
N LEU A 150 8.06 9.64 16.23
CA LEU A 150 7.35 10.65 15.45
C LEU A 150 8.30 11.78 15.03
N LYS A 151 9.09 12.31 15.97
CA LYS A 151 10.08 13.36 15.67
C LYS A 151 11.13 12.91 14.66
N ALA A 152 11.64 11.68 14.79
CA ALA A 152 12.59 11.11 13.84
C ALA A 152 11.99 10.99 12.44
N ARG A 153 10.72 10.57 12.34
CA ARG A 153 9.99 10.51 11.06
C ARG A 153 9.82 11.89 10.42
N MET A 154 9.44 12.88 11.21
CA MET A 154 9.32 14.28 10.75
C MET A 154 10.68 14.87 10.34
N ALA A 155 11.77 14.46 11.01
CA ALA A 155 13.12 14.90 10.66
C ALA A 155 13.71 14.16 9.43
N SER A 156 13.30 12.91 9.19
CA SER A 156 13.67 12.15 7.99
C SER A 156 12.86 12.55 6.76
N GLY A 157 11.68 13.16 6.96
CA GLY A 157 11.00 13.93 5.93
C GLY A 157 11.89 15.10 5.53
N SER A 158 12.76 14.86 4.56
CA SER A 158 13.66 15.85 3.99
C SER A 158 12.89 17.13 3.67
N THR A 159 13.49 18.28 3.95
CA THR A 159 13.01 19.60 3.49
C THR A 159 12.94 19.71 1.96
N ALA A 160 13.33 18.66 1.24
CA ALA A 160 12.99 18.44 -0.15
C ALA A 160 11.46 18.49 -0.29
N GLY A 161 10.98 19.60 -0.87
CA GLY A 161 9.56 19.88 -1.06
C GLY A 161 8.87 18.81 -1.90
N ALA A 162 7.53 18.91 -2.01
CA ALA A 162 6.69 17.97 -2.75
C ALA A 162 7.22 17.66 -4.18
N ASP A 163 7.84 18.63 -4.84
CA ASP A 163 8.46 18.46 -6.16
C ASP A 163 9.58 17.41 -6.20
N SER A 164 10.34 17.26 -5.11
CA SER A 164 11.41 16.26 -5.06
C SER A 164 10.86 14.84 -4.87
N ASP A 165 9.78 14.69 -4.11
CA ASP A 165 9.12 13.40 -3.94
C ASP A 165 8.45 12.97 -5.25
N HIS A 166 7.88 13.94 -5.98
CA HIS A 166 7.32 13.69 -7.31
C HIS A 166 8.38 13.16 -8.28
N LYS A 167 9.54 13.81 -8.34
CA LYS A 167 10.66 13.36 -9.19
C LYS A 167 11.21 11.99 -8.80
N ALA A 168 11.28 11.70 -7.50
CA ALA A 168 11.69 10.38 -7.02
C ALA A 168 10.67 9.29 -7.40
N ALA A 169 9.36 9.60 -7.27
CA ALA A 169 8.29 8.70 -7.67
C ALA A 169 8.35 8.38 -9.18
N GLU A 170 8.51 9.38 -10.04
CA GLU A 170 8.60 9.20 -11.50
C GLU A 170 9.71 8.22 -11.94
N GLN A 171 10.79 8.15 -11.16
CA GLN A 171 11.95 7.30 -11.41
C GLN A 171 11.90 5.93 -10.71
N LEU A 172 10.86 5.68 -9.90
CA LEU A 172 10.72 4.47 -9.10
C LEU A 172 10.44 3.23 -9.96
N ILE A 173 9.65 3.40 -11.04
CA ILE A 173 9.28 2.32 -11.96
C ILE A 173 9.76 2.68 -13.36
N THR A 174 10.52 1.81 -14.02
CA THR A 174 10.93 2.00 -15.42
C THR A 174 10.40 0.85 -16.26
N PHE A 175 9.60 1.14 -17.29
CA PHE A 175 9.17 0.12 -18.25
C PHE A 175 10.36 -0.29 -19.12
N LEU A 176 10.65 -1.58 -19.14
CA LEU A 176 11.76 -2.13 -19.90
C LEU A 176 11.39 -2.30 -21.37
N ASN A 177 10.13 -2.64 -21.62
CA ASN A 177 9.58 -2.89 -22.95
C ASN A 177 8.23 -2.18 -23.13
N ALA A 178 7.79 -2.06 -24.39
CA ALA A 178 6.44 -1.62 -24.68
C ALA A 178 5.42 -2.60 -24.06
N PRO A 179 4.29 -2.10 -23.50
CA PRO A 179 3.24 -2.97 -22.99
C PRO A 179 2.78 -3.96 -24.07
N ARG A 180 2.65 -5.23 -23.68
CA ARG A 180 2.29 -6.32 -24.61
C ARG A 180 0.79 -6.57 -24.55
N PRO A 181 0.02 -6.32 -25.62
CA PRO A 181 -1.41 -6.59 -25.64
C PRO A 181 -1.69 -8.08 -25.50
N LEU A 182 -2.67 -8.43 -24.65
CA LEU A 182 -3.13 -9.80 -24.46
C LEU A 182 -3.78 -10.37 -25.73
N GLU A 183 -4.32 -9.52 -26.61
CA GLU A 183 -4.81 -9.91 -27.93
C GLU A 183 -3.72 -10.52 -28.84
N LEU A 184 -2.46 -10.15 -28.62
CA LEU A 184 -1.31 -10.68 -29.37
C LEU A 184 -0.71 -11.92 -28.70
N LEU A 185 -1.23 -12.35 -27.55
CA LEU A 185 -0.77 -13.57 -26.88
C LEU A 185 -1.29 -14.77 -27.69
N GLU A 186 -0.38 -15.65 -28.10
CA GLU A 186 -0.69 -16.84 -28.90
C GLU A 186 -0.66 -18.11 -28.06
N LYS A 187 0.26 -18.18 -27.10
CA LYS A 187 0.51 -19.39 -26.31
C LYS A 187 1.05 -19.06 -24.93
N VAL A 188 0.65 -19.86 -23.96
CA VAL A 188 1.22 -19.85 -22.60
C VAL A 188 1.79 -21.23 -22.30
N THR A 189 3.04 -21.29 -21.86
CA THR A 189 3.72 -22.54 -21.50
C THR A 189 4.07 -22.53 -20.02
N PHE A 190 3.78 -23.62 -19.33
CA PHE A 190 4.13 -23.84 -17.93
C PHE A 190 5.17 -24.95 -17.87
N TYR A 191 6.31 -24.67 -17.24
CA TYR A 191 7.39 -25.64 -17.12
C TYR A 191 7.20 -26.44 -15.83
N THR A 192 7.54 -27.73 -15.85
CA THR A 192 7.47 -28.64 -14.69
C THR A 192 8.80 -28.74 -13.94
N GLU A 193 9.70 -27.79 -14.19
CA GLU A 193 11.01 -27.72 -13.55
C GLU A 193 10.91 -27.43 -12.05
N ARG A 194 12.02 -27.60 -11.33
CA ARG A 194 12.11 -27.27 -9.90
C ARG A 194 11.87 -25.78 -9.63
N GLN A 195 12.29 -24.91 -10.55
CA GLN A 195 11.98 -23.49 -10.49
C GLN A 195 10.61 -23.24 -11.15
N PRO A 196 9.66 -22.57 -10.48
CA PRO A 196 8.37 -22.26 -11.07
C PRO A 196 8.53 -21.25 -12.23
N ARG A 197 8.51 -21.76 -13.46
CA ARG A 197 8.68 -20.96 -14.68
C ARG A 197 7.41 -20.95 -15.54
N MET A 198 7.15 -19.81 -16.18
CA MET A 198 6.12 -19.62 -17.22
C MET A 198 6.71 -18.89 -18.41
N ALA A 199 6.28 -19.23 -19.63
CA ALA A 199 6.58 -18.46 -20.83
C ALA A 199 5.29 -18.00 -21.54
N LEU A 200 5.28 -16.73 -21.95
CA LEU A 200 4.23 -16.07 -22.70
C LEU A 200 4.75 -15.82 -24.12
N PHE A 201 4.07 -16.40 -25.11
CA PHE A 201 4.42 -16.26 -26.53
C PHE A 201 3.46 -15.24 -27.14
N PHE A 202 3.97 -14.10 -27.53
CA PHE A 202 3.26 -13.07 -28.28
C PHE A 202 3.66 -13.15 -29.75
N ALA A 203 2.89 -12.50 -30.64
CA ALA A 203 3.18 -12.42 -32.06
C ALA A 203 4.57 -11.80 -32.35
N GLY A 204 5.60 -12.65 -32.38
CA GLY A 204 7.00 -12.27 -32.61
C GLY A 204 7.87 -12.07 -31.36
N ASP A 205 7.36 -12.32 -30.15
CA ASP A 205 8.12 -12.16 -28.90
C ASP A 205 7.83 -13.28 -27.89
N VAL A 206 8.81 -13.60 -27.03
CA VAL A 206 8.67 -14.61 -25.98
C VAL A 206 9.20 -14.06 -24.66
N VAL A 207 8.31 -13.97 -23.68
CA VAL A 207 8.65 -13.55 -22.32
C VAL A 207 8.70 -14.77 -21.42
N THR A 208 9.84 -15.01 -20.79
CA THR A 208 10.00 -16.08 -19.78
C THR A 208 10.09 -15.47 -18.40
N MET A 209 9.32 -15.98 -17.46
CA MET A 209 9.26 -15.50 -16.08
C MET A 209 9.60 -16.62 -15.11
N ASP A 210 10.66 -16.43 -14.31
CA ASP A 210 11.05 -17.34 -13.24
C ASP A 210 10.53 -16.82 -11.89
N PHE A 211 9.40 -17.37 -11.46
CA PHE A 211 8.75 -16.97 -10.20
C PHE A 211 9.53 -17.50 -9.01
N LEU A 212 9.52 -16.75 -7.91
CA LEU A 212 10.17 -17.13 -6.65
C LEU A 212 9.53 -18.38 -6.01
N ASP A 213 8.24 -18.60 -6.25
CA ASP A 213 7.45 -19.69 -5.68
C ASP A 213 6.29 -20.12 -6.61
N ASP A 214 5.76 -21.32 -6.37
CA ASP A 214 4.72 -21.89 -7.21
C ASP A 214 3.34 -21.23 -7.02
N MET A 215 3.06 -20.70 -5.83
CA MET A 215 1.78 -20.05 -5.54
C MET A 215 1.63 -18.75 -6.32
N THR A 216 2.70 -17.97 -6.45
CA THR A 216 2.72 -16.74 -7.25
C THR A 216 2.53 -17.06 -8.74
N ARG A 217 3.27 -18.04 -9.27
CA ARG A 217 3.08 -18.53 -10.65
C ARG A 217 1.64 -18.98 -10.90
N GLU A 218 1.08 -19.72 -9.97
CA GLU A 218 -0.27 -20.26 -10.07
C GLU A 218 -1.34 -19.16 -9.98
N SER A 219 -1.11 -18.13 -9.17
CA SER A 219 -1.96 -16.93 -9.11
C SER A 219 -1.94 -16.18 -10.45
N TRP A 220 -0.76 -16.03 -11.05
CA TRP A 220 -0.59 -15.50 -12.41
C TRP A 220 -1.33 -16.32 -13.45
N ARG A 221 -1.18 -17.64 -13.44
CA ARG A 221 -1.90 -18.54 -14.34
C ARG A 221 -3.42 -18.36 -14.25
N ARG A 222 -3.96 -18.29 -13.02
CA ARG A 222 -5.40 -18.15 -12.80
C ARG A 222 -5.91 -16.79 -13.26
N CYS A 223 -5.21 -15.71 -12.93
CA CYS A 223 -5.60 -14.35 -13.29
C CYS A 223 -5.53 -14.17 -14.81
N LEU A 224 -4.43 -14.59 -15.45
CA LEU A 224 -4.28 -14.57 -16.90
C LEU A 224 -5.38 -15.38 -17.58
N ARG A 225 -5.66 -16.61 -17.13
CA ARG A 225 -6.75 -17.42 -17.68
C ARG A 225 -8.11 -16.72 -17.55
N ALA A 226 -8.36 -16.05 -16.42
CA ALA A 226 -9.61 -15.32 -16.23
C ALA A 226 -9.77 -14.18 -17.26
N GLN A 227 -8.68 -13.46 -17.57
CA GLN A 227 -8.70 -12.43 -18.62
C GLN A 227 -8.92 -13.04 -20.01
N LEU A 228 -8.17 -14.08 -20.36
CA LEU A 228 -8.27 -14.75 -21.66
C LEU A 228 -9.61 -15.48 -21.89
N SER A 229 -10.38 -15.75 -20.82
CA SER A 229 -11.69 -16.41 -20.91
C SER A 229 -12.86 -15.42 -20.97
N ARG A 230 -12.60 -14.10 -20.92
CA ARG A 230 -13.67 -13.10 -21.04
C ARG A 230 -14.29 -13.22 -22.44
N PRO A 231 -15.62 -13.38 -22.55
CA PRO A 231 -16.29 -13.48 -23.84
C PRO A 231 -16.34 -12.10 -24.48
N GLU A 232 -15.24 -11.67 -25.09
CA GLU A 232 -15.25 -10.56 -26.02
C GLU A 232 -15.77 -11.04 -27.38
N GLU A 233 -16.57 -10.20 -28.02
CA GLU A 233 -17.17 -10.51 -29.31
C GLU A 233 -16.05 -10.67 -30.36
N GLY A 234 -15.76 -11.92 -30.74
CA GLY A 234 -14.70 -12.25 -31.70
C GLY A 234 -13.37 -12.70 -31.09
N ALA A 235 -13.26 -12.83 -29.76
CA ALA A 235 -12.05 -13.32 -29.13
C ALA A 235 -11.75 -14.80 -29.48
N PRO A 236 -10.49 -15.16 -29.75
CA PRO A 236 -10.11 -16.55 -30.04
C PRO A 236 -10.41 -17.45 -28.84
N MET A 237 -11.02 -18.62 -29.10
CA MET A 237 -11.29 -19.61 -28.05
C MET A 237 -9.98 -20.25 -27.58
N TRP A 238 -9.52 -19.85 -26.40
CA TRP A 238 -8.33 -20.41 -25.77
C TRP A 238 -8.53 -21.89 -25.40
N SER A 239 -7.72 -22.76 -26.00
CA SER A 239 -7.73 -24.20 -25.73
C SER A 239 -6.52 -24.61 -24.89
N ARG A 240 -6.69 -25.66 -24.07
CA ARG A 240 -5.60 -26.26 -23.31
C ARG A 240 -4.98 -27.39 -24.12
N SER A 241 -3.67 -27.36 -24.28
CA SER A 241 -2.90 -28.47 -24.84
C SER A 241 -1.98 -29.06 -23.78
N TYR A 242 -1.99 -30.39 -23.66
CA TYR A 242 -1.08 -31.16 -22.83
C TYR A 242 -0.05 -31.82 -23.73
N ASN A 243 0.73 -31.02 -24.44
CA ASN A 243 1.89 -31.57 -25.13
C ASN A 243 2.91 -31.95 -24.06
N ALA A 244 3.21 -33.24 -23.93
CA ALA A 244 4.36 -33.69 -23.15
C ALA A 244 5.59 -33.04 -23.79
N VAL A 245 6.24 -32.13 -23.08
CA VAL A 245 7.57 -31.64 -23.47
C VAL A 245 8.50 -32.85 -23.33
N PRO A 246 9.10 -33.35 -24.42
CA PRO A 246 9.99 -34.51 -24.37
C PRO A 246 11.26 -34.23 -23.57
#